data_AF-W1YK61-F1
#
_entry.id   AF-W1YK61-F1
#
_cell.length_a   1.000
_cell.length_b   1.000
_cell.length_c   1.000
_cell.angle_alpha   90.00
_cell.angle_beta   90.00
_cell.angle_gamma   90.00
#
_symmetry.space_group_name_H-M   'P 1'
#
loop_
_entity.id
_entity.type
_entity.pdbx_description
1 polymer ?
#
loop_
_entity_poly.entity_id
_entity_poly.type
_entity_poly.pdbx_seq_one_letter_code
_entity_poly.pdbx_strand_id
1 'polypeptide(L)'
;DQGQTVMTGDDLKDAKEELGQNKQPLVAIELSDEGAKKFADLTSKNIGRRIAITLDGKELTNPVVQQAITGGKATISGSQSLEEAKDLAILLRSGA
;
A
#
# COMPACT_ATOMS: atom_id res chain seq x y z
N ASP A 1 0.27 18.85 10.84
CA ASP A 1 1.35 18.06 10.22
C ASP A 1 0.78 16.89 9.46
N GLN A 2 0.74 17.01 8.13
CA GLN A 2 0.63 15.84 7.27
C GLN A 2 1.96 15.10 7.40
N GLY A 3 1.94 13.80 7.72
CA GLY A 3 3.16 13.04 7.99
C GLY A 3 4.23 13.20 6.89
N GLN A 4 5.48 12.85 7.20
CA GLN A 4 6.55 12.95 6.21
C GLN A 4 6.30 11.97 5.05
N THR A 5 6.14 12.49 3.83
CA THR A 5 6.11 11.66 2.62
C THR A 5 7.48 11.04 2.41
N VAL A 6 7.52 9.72 2.44
CA VAL A 6 8.74 8.89 2.33
C VAL A 6 8.77 8.05 1.07
N MET A 7 7.63 7.90 0.40
CA MET A 7 7.49 7.19 -0.86
C MET A 7 6.49 7.93 -1.76
N THR A 8 6.73 7.88 -3.07
CA THR A 8 5.85 8.42 -4.11
C THR A 8 5.34 7.30 -5.00
N GLY A 9 4.45 7.63 -5.93
CA GLY A 9 3.96 6.67 -6.90
C GLY A 9 5.07 6.06 -7.78
N ASP A 10 6.16 6.77 -8.06
CA ASP A 10 7.33 6.24 -8.79
C ASP A 10 7.97 5.01 -8.11
N ASP A 11 7.73 4.83 -6.81
CA ASP A 11 8.21 3.69 -6.04
C ASP A 11 7.31 2.44 -6.21
N LEU A 12 6.12 2.60 -6.81
CA LEU A 12 5.15 1.55 -7.11
C LEU A 12 5.37 1.03 -8.53
N LYS A 13 5.48 -0.28 -8.69
CA LYS A 13 5.58 -0.94 -9.99
C LYS A 13 4.22 -1.41 -10.50
N ASP A 14 3.39 -1.94 -9.62
CA ASP A 14 2.02 -2.38 -9.95
C ASP A 14 1.14 -2.42 -8.70
N ALA A 15 -0.17 -2.33 -8.90
CA ALA A 15 -1.17 -2.61 -7.87
C ALA A 15 -2.37 -3.32 -8.51
N LYS A 16 -2.95 -4.30 -7.83
CA LYS A 16 -4.12 -5.04 -8.33
C LYS A 16 -4.98 -5.58 -7.21
N GLU A 17 -6.26 -5.72 -7.48
CA GLU A 17 -7.16 -6.44 -6.60
C GLU A 17 -6.84 -7.94 -6.59
N GLU A 18 -6.99 -8.57 -5.43
CA GLU A 18 -6.91 -10.02 -5.29
C GLU A 18 -7.89 -10.51 -4.22
N LEU A 19 -8.22 -11.81 -4.29
CA LEU A 19 -8.93 -12.50 -3.23
C LEU A 19 -7.94 -13.29 -2.40
N GLY A 20 -7.85 -12.96 -1.11
CA GLY A 20 -7.07 -13.75 -0.17
C GLY A 20 -7.72 -15.09 0.18
N GLN A 21 -7.09 -15.84 1.10
CA GLN A 21 -7.47 -17.23 1.41
C GLN A 21 -8.95 -17.42 1.82
N ASN A 22 -9.57 -16.43 2.49
CA ASN A 22 -10.97 -16.49 2.93
C ASN A 22 -11.89 -15.67 2.03
N LYS A 23 -11.53 -15.47 0.76
CA LYS A 23 -12.23 -14.58 -0.20
C LYS A 23 -12.33 -13.14 0.29
N GLN A 24 -11.47 -12.72 1.22
CA GLN A 24 -11.39 -11.32 1.60
C GLN A 24 -10.76 -10.53 0.44
N PRO A 25 -11.34 -9.38 0.07
CA PRO A 25 -10.77 -8.51 -0.94
C PRO A 25 -9.51 -7.82 -0.39
N LEU A 26 -8.45 -7.86 -1.17
CA LEU A 26 -7.15 -7.26 -0.85
C LEU A 26 -6.66 -6.48 -2.07
N VAL A 27 -5.75 -5.54 -1.83
CA VAL A 27 -4.96 -4.91 -2.89
C VAL A 27 -3.53 -5.39 -2.75
N ALA A 28 -3.06 -6.17 -3.72
CA ALA A 28 -1.66 -6.53 -3.84
C ALA A 28 -0.89 -5.39 -4.51
N ILE A 29 0.23 -5.01 -3.93
CA ILE A 29 1.16 -4.03 -4.49
C ILE A 29 2.52 -4.68 -4.75
N GLU A 30 3.13 -4.30 -5.86
CA GLU A 30 4.51 -4.61 -6.20
C GLU A 30 5.28 -3.30 -6.34
N LEU A 31 6.44 -3.21 -5.70
CA LEU A 31 7.27 -2.03 -5.66
C LEU A 31 8.42 -2.14 -6.67
N SER A 32 8.98 -1.00 -7.08
CA SER A 32 10.26 -0.95 -7.77
C SER A 32 11.40 -1.38 -6.83
N ASP A 33 12.59 -1.65 -7.36
CA ASP A 33 13.75 -2.04 -6.53
C ASP A 33 14.11 -0.98 -5.49
N GLU A 34 13.96 0.31 -5.86
CA GLU A 34 14.19 1.42 -4.94
C GLU A 34 13.03 1.58 -3.95
N GLY A 35 11.80 1.46 -4.44
CA GLY A 35 10.60 1.47 -3.60
C GLY A 35 10.60 0.36 -2.55
N ALA A 36 11.07 -0.83 -2.91
CA ALA A 36 11.17 -1.97 -2.00
C ALA A 36 12.12 -1.69 -0.83
N LYS A 37 13.26 -1.02 -1.08
CA LYS A 37 14.21 -0.65 -0.01
C LYS A 37 13.62 0.41 0.93
N LYS A 38 13.01 1.46 0.36
CA LYS A 38 12.34 2.51 1.15
C LYS A 38 11.21 1.91 2.00
N PHE A 39 10.40 1.05 1.40
CA PHE A 39 9.26 0.43 2.08
C PHE A 39 9.71 -0.55 3.17
N ALA A 40 10.80 -1.29 2.95
CA ALA A 40 11.40 -2.14 3.97
C ALA A 40 11.82 -1.34 5.20
N ASP A 41 12.53 -0.23 5.00
CA ASP A 41 12.95 0.65 6.10
C ASP A 41 11.74 1.29 6.80
N LEU A 42 10.79 1.80 6.02
CA LEU A 42 9.56 2.43 6.50
C LEU A 42 8.73 1.47 7.37
N THR A 43 8.45 0.27 6.88
CA THR A 43 7.64 -0.72 7.60
C THR A 43 8.36 -1.26 8.83
N SER A 44 9.68 -1.46 8.76
CA SER A 44 10.48 -1.92 9.90
C SER A 44 10.45 -0.92 11.07
N LYS A 45 10.45 0.38 10.78
CA LYS A 45 10.41 1.45 11.79
C LYS A 45 9.00 1.72 12.33
N ASN A 46 7.96 1.22 11.67
CA ASN A 46 6.56 1.58 11.95
C ASN A 46 5.67 0.37 12.26
N ILE A 47 6.24 -0.76 12.70
CA ILE A 47 5.46 -1.91 13.16
C ILE A 47 4.49 -1.48 14.28
N GLY A 48 3.22 -1.85 14.15
CA GLY A 48 2.13 -1.47 15.05
C GLY A 48 1.62 -0.04 14.86
N ARG A 49 2.19 0.74 13.92
CA ARG A 49 1.76 2.10 13.58
C ARG A 49 1.05 2.12 12.23
N ARG A 50 0.28 3.18 11.98
CA ARG A 50 -0.38 3.38 10.70
C ARG A 50 0.51 4.11 9.70
N ILE A 51 0.40 3.73 8.43
CA ILE A 51 0.99 4.45 7.30
C ILE A 51 -0.17 4.83 6.39
N ALA A 52 -0.41 6.14 6.24
CA ALA A 52 -1.44 6.64 5.32
C ALA A 52 -0.93 6.61 3.88
N ILE A 53 -1.81 6.24 2.95
CA ILE A 53 -1.60 6.39 1.52
C ILE A 53 -2.56 7.46 1.03
N THR A 54 -2.04 8.47 0.35
CA THR A 54 -2.79 9.65 -0.07
C THR A 54 -2.62 9.92 -1.56
N LEU A 55 -3.66 10.45 -2.20
CA LEU A 55 -3.62 10.98 -3.57
C LEU A 55 -4.20 12.40 -3.57
N ASP A 56 -3.46 13.38 -4.11
CA ASP A 56 -3.82 14.80 -4.10
C ASP A 56 -4.26 15.33 -2.73
N GLY A 57 -3.56 14.89 -1.67
CA GLY A 57 -3.84 15.28 -0.29
C GLY A 57 -5.07 14.62 0.34
N LYS A 58 -5.76 13.72 -0.38
CA LYS A 58 -6.87 12.91 0.16
C LYS A 58 -6.34 11.55 0.60
N GLU A 59 -6.68 11.14 1.82
CA GLU A 59 -6.38 9.80 2.32
C GLU A 59 -7.20 8.75 1.55
N LEU A 60 -6.51 7.80 0.94
CA LEU A 60 -7.12 6.63 0.30
C LEU A 60 -7.27 5.48 1.29
N THR A 61 -6.25 5.23 2.10
CA THR A 61 -6.25 4.19 3.13
C THR A 61 -5.21 4.48 4.20
N ASN A 62 -5.38 3.92 5.40
CA ASN A 62 -4.52 4.14 6.55
C ASN A 62 -4.27 2.86 7.35
N PRO A 63 -3.70 1.81 6.70
CA PRO A 63 -3.51 0.51 7.31
C PRO A 63 -2.47 0.53 8.44
N VAL A 64 -2.64 -0.39 9.39
CA VAL A 64 -1.62 -0.67 10.41
C VAL A 64 -0.57 -1.60 9.81
N VAL A 65 0.70 -1.26 9.98
CA VAL A 65 1.83 -2.13 9.63
C VAL A 65 1.91 -3.27 10.63
N GLN A 66 1.74 -4.50 10.17
CA GLN A 66 1.76 -5.68 11.04
C GLN A 66 3.16 -6.26 11.20
N GLN A 67 4.02 -6.11 10.19
CA GLN A 67 5.39 -6.62 10.17
C GLN A 67 6.24 -5.81 9.19
N ALA A 68 7.57 -5.97 9.28
CA ALA A 68 8.49 -5.46 8.27
C ALA A 68 8.25 -6.16 6.92
N ILE A 69 8.28 -5.39 5.82
CA ILE A 69 8.02 -5.89 4.47
C ILE A 69 9.25 -5.64 3.61
N THR A 70 10.08 -6.67 3.47
CA THR A 70 11.39 -6.57 2.80
C THR A 70 11.40 -7.12 1.37
N GLY A 71 10.34 -7.82 0.95
CA GLY A 71 10.28 -8.51 -0.34
C GLY A 71 9.80 -7.67 -1.53
N GLY A 72 9.58 -6.37 -1.36
CA GLY A 72 9.05 -5.49 -2.41
C GLY A 72 7.60 -5.78 -2.82
N LYS A 73 6.90 -6.65 -2.08
CA LYS A 73 5.50 -6.99 -2.30
C LYS A 73 4.73 -6.89 -0.99
N ALA A 74 3.54 -6.34 -1.04
CA ALA A 74 2.67 -6.20 0.12
C ALA A 74 1.20 -6.37 -0.27
N THR A 75 0.36 -6.57 0.73
CA THR A 75 -1.09 -6.53 0.56
C THR A 75 -1.69 -5.49 1.49
N ILE A 76 -2.66 -4.76 0.98
CA ILE A 76 -3.46 -3.80 1.73
C ILE A 76 -4.83 -4.44 1.95
N SER A 77 -5.17 -4.65 3.21
CA SER A 77 -6.50 -5.12 3.64
C SER A 77 -7.40 -3.94 4.01
N GLY A 78 -8.71 -4.17 4.07
CA GLY A 78 -9.67 -3.20 4.60
C GLY A 78 -10.81 -2.86 3.63
N SER A 79 -10.68 -3.24 2.37
CA SER A 79 -11.78 -3.18 1.40
C SER A 79 -12.94 -4.07 1.84
N GLN A 80 -14.17 -3.63 1.59
CA GLN A 80 -15.40 -4.37 1.89
C GLN A 80 -15.81 -5.29 0.72
N SER A 81 -15.39 -4.94 -0.50
CA SER A 81 -15.67 -5.70 -1.71
C SER A 81 -14.45 -5.77 -2.64
N LEU A 82 -14.47 -6.70 -3.59
CA LEU A 82 -13.44 -6.80 -4.63
C LEU A 82 -13.45 -5.57 -5.55
N GLU A 83 -14.62 -4.97 -5.77
CA GLU A 83 -14.78 -3.74 -6.54
C GLU A 83 -14.08 -2.56 -5.85
N GLU A 84 -14.25 -2.42 -4.53
CA GLU A 84 -13.55 -1.38 -3.76
C GLU A 84 -12.02 -1.59 -3.78
N ALA A 85 -11.57 -2.84 -3.68
CA ALA A 85 -10.14 -3.16 -3.82
C ALA A 85 -9.62 -2.80 -5.23
N LYS A 86 -10.41 -3.05 -6.27
CA LYS A 86 -10.08 -2.71 -7.65
C LYS A 86 -9.99 -1.20 -7.85
N ASP A 87 -10.94 -0.44 -7.32
CA ASP A 87 -10.93 1.03 -7.41
C ASP A 87 -9.72 1.61 -6.68
N LEU A 88 -9.40 1.10 -5.49
CA LEU A 88 -8.18 1.49 -4.78
C LEU A 88 -6.93 1.16 -5.60
N ALA A 89 -6.84 -0.04 -6.19
CA ALA A 89 -5.71 -0.41 -7.05
C ALA A 89 -5.57 0.52 -8.26
N ILE A 90 -6.67 0.91 -8.90
CA ILE A 90 -6.67 1.89 -10.01
C ILE A 90 -6.13 3.24 -9.53
N LEU A 91 -6.61 3.74 -8.39
CA LEU A 91 -6.15 5.02 -7.84
C LEU A 91 -4.66 4.98 -7.52
N LEU A 92 -4.16 3.90 -6.90
CA LEU A 92 -2.74 3.72 -6.62
C LEU A 92 -1.89 3.75 -7.90
N ARG A 93 -2.33 3.07 -8.96
CA ARG A 93 -1.62 3.10 -10.26
C ARG A 93 -1.73 4.45 -10.97
N SER A 94 -2.80 5.21 -10.74
CA SER A 94 -2.99 6.51 -11.39
C SER A 94 -2.10 7.61 -10.84
N GLY A 95 -1.63 7.46 -9.60
CA GLY A 95 -0.67 8.36 -8.97
C GLY A 95 0.79 7.90 -9.07
N ALA A 96 1.04 6.78 -9.78
CA ALA A 96 2.35 6.17 -10.01
C ALA A 96 2.98 6.56 -11.34
#